data_AF-A0A087FZX5-F1
#
_entry.id   AF-A0A087FZX5-F1
#
_cell.length_a   1.000
_cell.length_b   1.000
_cell.length_c   1.000
_cell.angle_alpha   90.00
_cell.angle_beta   90.00
_cell.angle_gamma   90.00
#
_symmetry.space_group_name_H-M   'P 1'
#
loop_
_entity.id
_entity.type
_entity.pdbx_description
1 polymer ?
#
loop_
_entity_poly.entity_id
_entity_poly.type
_entity_poly.pdbx_seq_one_letter_code
_entity_poly.pdbx_strand_id
1 'polypeptide(L)'
;HTLSPPVYTKPTISLPVYTPPVYKPTLSPPVYTKPTIPPPVYTPPVYKPTPSHPVYKKSPSYSPPPPYVPKPTYTPSYSPPPPYVPKPTYAPPTKPYVPEILKAVDGIILCKIGYETYPILGAKIKIECTEPASYGESKKVVVIYSDPTNYKGYFYVSLNNIKDIAQCRVKVYTSPLETCKNPTNVNKGLTGVPLS
;
A
#
# COMPACT_ATOMS: atom_id res chain seq x y z
N HIS A 1 87.38 28.45 4.59
CA HIS A 1 86.26 28.75 3.67
C HIS A 1 85.05 27.96 4.13
N THR A 2 84.06 28.65 4.69
CA THR A 2 82.85 28.05 5.26
C THR A 2 81.76 28.09 4.20
N LEU A 3 81.32 26.93 3.71
CA LEU A 3 80.29 26.83 2.66
C LEU A 3 78.90 26.98 3.30
N SER A 4 78.15 27.99 2.86
CA SER A 4 76.76 28.22 3.26
C SER A 4 75.82 27.19 2.59
N PRO A 5 74.74 26.75 3.27
CA PRO A 5 73.79 25.80 2.69
C PRO A 5 72.89 26.44 1.62
N PRO A 6 72.37 25.65 0.66
CA PRO A 6 71.57 26.17 -0.44
C PRO A 6 70.18 26.61 0.03
N VAL A 7 69.75 27.78 -0.46
CA VAL A 7 68.40 28.34 -0.25
C VAL A 7 67.45 27.72 -1.27
N TYR A 8 66.42 27.02 -0.78
CA TYR A 8 65.36 26.48 -1.63
C TYR A 8 64.19 27.48 -1.72
N THR A 9 63.96 28.02 -2.91
CA THR A 9 62.79 28.87 -3.21
C THR A 9 61.67 28.03 -3.81
N LYS A 10 60.55 27.93 -3.08
CA LYS A 10 59.34 27.23 -3.53
C LYS A 10 58.65 28.04 -4.65
N PRO A 11 58.38 27.47 -5.83
CA PRO A 11 57.65 28.18 -6.88
C PRO A 11 56.19 28.39 -6.47
N THR A 12 55.75 29.65 -6.44
CA THR A 12 54.34 30.00 -6.26
C THR A 12 53.65 29.96 -7.62
N ILE A 13 52.93 28.88 -7.92
CA ILE A 13 52.11 28.77 -9.13
C ILE A 13 50.78 29.49 -8.86
N SER A 14 50.51 30.55 -9.63
CA SER A 14 49.25 31.27 -9.60
C SER A 14 48.10 30.40 -10.15
N LEU A 15 47.00 30.34 -9.40
CA LEU A 15 45.81 29.59 -9.81
C LEU A 15 45.12 30.27 -10.99
N PRO A 16 44.59 29.51 -11.97
CA PRO A 16 43.84 30.08 -13.08
C PRO A 16 42.52 30.69 -12.58
N VAL A 17 42.25 31.92 -13.03
CA VAL A 17 41.00 32.64 -12.75
C VAL A 17 39.92 32.13 -13.69
N TYR A 18 38.91 31.45 -13.15
CA TYR A 18 37.75 31.00 -13.91
C TYR A 18 36.67 32.09 -13.94
N THR A 19 36.34 32.58 -15.14
CA THR A 19 35.18 33.44 -15.38
C THR A 19 34.01 32.59 -15.91
N PRO A 20 32.90 32.45 -15.18
CA PRO A 20 31.76 31.68 -15.65
C PRO A 20 31.09 32.38 -16.85
N PRO A 21 30.58 31.62 -17.84
CA PRO A 21 29.84 32.19 -18.95
C PRO A 21 28.50 32.79 -18.47
N VAL A 22 28.24 34.03 -18.89
CA VAL A 22 26.96 34.72 -18.64
C VAL A 22 25.94 34.23 -19.66
N TYR A 23 25.12 33.24 -19.29
CA TYR A 23 24.00 32.80 -20.10
C TYR A 23 22.80 33.74 -19.91
N LYS A 24 22.42 34.46 -20.96
CA LYS A 24 21.25 35.34 -20.98
C LYS A 24 20.08 34.56 -21.62
N PRO A 25 19.07 34.10 -20.86
CA PRO A 25 17.96 33.37 -21.44
C PRO A 25 17.03 34.37 -22.15
N THR A 26 16.94 34.28 -23.48
CA THR A 26 15.89 34.93 -24.26
C THR A 26 14.83 33.90 -24.60
N LEU A 27 13.93 33.62 -23.66
CA LEU A 27 12.74 32.79 -23.93
C LEU A 27 11.50 33.60 -23.57
N SER A 28 10.67 33.85 -24.57
CA SER A 28 9.36 34.48 -24.44
C SER A 28 8.45 33.61 -23.54
N PRO A 29 7.59 34.21 -22.71
CA PRO A 29 6.71 33.45 -21.83
C PRO A 29 5.72 32.60 -22.63
N PRO A 30 5.42 31.36 -22.20
CA PRO A 30 4.41 30.54 -22.84
C PRO A 30 3.01 31.14 -22.64
N VAL A 31 2.23 31.21 -23.71
CA VAL A 31 0.83 31.64 -23.69
C VAL A 31 -0.02 30.50 -23.14
N TYR A 32 -0.60 30.69 -21.95
CA TYR A 32 -1.49 29.71 -21.35
C TYR A 32 -2.95 29.98 -21.74
N THR A 33 -3.50 29.15 -22.63
CA THR A 33 -4.95 29.11 -22.90
C THR A 33 -5.61 28.16 -21.90
N LYS A 34 -6.38 28.70 -20.96
CA LYS A 34 -7.16 27.92 -19.99
C LYS A 34 -8.24 27.10 -20.70
N PRO A 35 -8.25 25.76 -20.60
CA PRO A 35 -9.34 24.95 -21.14
C PRO A 35 -10.64 25.21 -20.36
N THR A 36 -11.69 25.63 -21.04
CA THR A 36 -13.04 25.75 -20.46
C THR A 36 -13.73 24.39 -20.56
N ILE A 37 -13.85 23.69 -19.44
CA ILE A 37 -14.56 22.41 -19.36
C ILE A 37 -16.05 22.72 -19.03
N PRO A 38 -17.01 22.18 -19.79
CA PRO A 38 -18.44 22.36 -19.48
C PRO A 38 -18.81 21.67 -18.16
N PRO A 39 -19.80 22.19 -17.41
CA PRO A 39 -20.21 21.59 -16.15
C PRO A 39 -20.80 20.19 -16.39
N PRO A 40 -20.59 19.25 -15.44
CA PRO A 40 -21.17 17.92 -15.54
C PRO A 40 -22.69 17.97 -15.40
N VAL A 41 -23.38 17.24 -16.27
CA VAL A 41 -24.84 17.06 -16.23
C VAL A 41 -25.17 16.01 -15.17
N TYR A 42 -25.88 16.41 -14.11
CA TYR A 42 -26.32 15.51 -13.06
C TYR A 42 -27.70 14.93 -13.38
N THR A 43 -27.77 13.61 -13.57
CA THR A 43 -29.02 12.85 -13.63
C THR A 43 -29.30 12.22 -12.26
N PRO A 44 -30.43 12.53 -11.60
CA PRO A 44 -30.76 11.93 -10.30
C PRO A 44 -31.04 10.43 -10.44
N PRO A 45 -30.66 9.61 -9.43
CA PRO A 45 -30.94 8.19 -9.44
C PRO A 45 -32.43 7.91 -9.27
N VAL A 46 -32.96 7.03 -10.13
CA VAL A 46 -34.34 6.52 -10.06
C VAL A 46 -34.45 5.54 -8.89
N TYR A 47 -35.27 5.86 -7.90
CA TYR A 47 -35.47 5.02 -6.72
C TYR A 47 -36.39 3.84 -7.06
N LYS A 48 -35.92 2.61 -6.81
CA LYS A 48 -36.70 1.37 -6.99
C LYS A 48 -37.61 1.15 -5.77
N PRO A 49 -38.88 0.79 -5.93
CA PRO A 49 -39.76 0.53 -4.79
C PRO A 49 -39.34 -0.73 -4.02
N THR A 50 -39.38 -0.61 -2.70
CA THR A 50 -39.09 -1.64 -1.69
C THR A 50 -40.04 -2.84 -1.81
N PRO A 51 -39.55 -4.10 -1.77
CA PRO A 51 -40.42 -5.28 -1.70
C PRO A 51 -41.20 -5.34 -0.38
N SER A 52 -42.49 -5.65 -0.47
CA SER A 52 -43.38 -5.80 0.68
C SER A 52 -43.04 -7.02 1.54
N HIS A 53 -43.25 -6.88 2.86
CA HIS A 53 -42.98 -7.90 3.87
C HIS A 53 -43.81 -9.19 3.66
N PRO A 54 -43.27 -10.39 3.98
CA PRO A 54 -44.04 -11.63 3.91
C PRO A 54 -45.11 -11.66 5.02
N VAL A 55 -46.35 -11.94 4.61
CA VAL A 55 -47.48 -12.16 5.50
C VAL A 55 -47.29 -13.49 6.22
N TYR A 56 -47.17 -13.43 7.55
CA TYR A 56 -47.05 -14.62 8.40
C TYR A 56 -48.39 -15.37 8.46
N LYS A 57 -48.45 -16.59 7.91
CA LYS A 57 -49.63 -17.46 8.03
C LYS A 57 -49.68 -18.08 9.42
N LYS A 58 -50.87 -18.03 10.02
CA LYS A 58 -51.23 -18.57 11.35
C LYS A 58 -50.99 -20.09 11.41
N SER A 59 -50.41 -20.55 12.52
CA SER A 59 -50.05 -21.96 12.79
C SER A 59 -51.27 -22.90 12.78
N PRO A 60 -51.12 -24.16 12.32
CA PRO A 60 -52.20 -25.15 12.39
C PRO A 60 -52.41 -25.68 13.81
N SER A 61 -53.69 -25.89 14.14
CA SER A 61 -54.19 -26.44 15.40
C SER A 61 -53.82 -27.93 15.53
N TYR A 62 -53.22 -28.32 16.65
CA TYR A 62 -52.86 -29.71 16.94
C TYR A 62 -54.08 -30.51 17.40
N SER A 63 -54.32 -31.66 16.76
CA SER A 63 -55.27 -32.68 17.23
C SER A 63 -54.67 -33.49 18.40
N PRO A 64 -55.50 -34.02 19.32
CA PRO A 64 -55.02 -34.76 20.47
C PRO A 64 -54.39 -36.11 20.09
N PRO A 65 -53.41 -36.60 20.87
CA PRO A 65 -52.73 -37.86 20.59
C PRO A 65 -53.64 -39.08 20.87
N PRO A 66 -53.44 -40.20 20.16
CA PRO A 66 -54.22 -41.42 20.35
C PRO A 66 -53.92 -42.11 21.70
N PRO A 67 -54.85 -42.96 22.19
CA PRO A 67 -54.73 -43.63 23.48
C PRO A 67 -53.57 -44.64 23.52
N TYR A 68 -52.90 -44.68 24.67
CA TYR A 68 -51.70 -45.47 24.94
C TYR A 68 -51.98 -46.97 25.00
N VAL A 69 -51.29 -47.75 24.16
CA VAL A 69 -51.30 -49.22 24.20
C VAL A 69 -50.08 -49.72 25.00
N PRO A 70 -50.22 -50.61 26.00
CA PRO A 70 -49.09 -51.16 26.73
C PRO A 70 -48.16 -51.96 25.82
N LYS A 71 -46.87 -51.64 25.87
CA LYS A 71 -45.82 -52.31 25.09
C LYS A 71 -45.53 -53.71 25.67
N PRO A 72 -45.43 -54.78 24.85
CA PRO A 72 -45.10 -56.11 25.34
C PRO A 72 -43.65 -56.17 25.88
N THR A 73 -43.50 -56.84 27.03
CA THR A 73 -42.22 -57.07 27.69
C THR A 73 -41.47 -58.20 26.98
N TYR A 74 -40.42 -57.86 26.24
CA TYR A 74 -39.45 -58.84 25.73
C TYR A 74 -38.26 -58.92 26.70
N THR A 75 -37.95 -60.13 27.15
CA THR A 75 -36.69 -60.45 27.84
C THR A 75 -35.55 -60.52 26.83
N PRO A 76 -34.52 -59.66 26.90
CA PRO A 76 -33.41 -59.73 25.97
C PRO A 76 -32.50 -60.91 26.34
N SER A 77 -32.37 -61.87 25.41
CA SER A 77 -31.35 -62.92 25.47
C SER A 77 -29.99 -62.30 25.17
N TYR A 78 -29.12 -62.22 26.19
CA TYR A 78 -27.78 -61.65 26.05
C TYR A 78 -26.86 -62.58 25.25
N SER A 79 -26.42 -62.12 24.09
CA SER A 79 -25.23 -62.65 23.41
C SER A 79 -24.02 -61.77 23.79
N PRO A 80 -22.83 -62.34 24.00
CA PRO A 80 -21.64 -61.55 24.31
C PRO A 80 -21.26 -60.64 23.13
N PRO A 81 -20.81 -59.40 23.39
CA PRO A 81 -20.44 -58.47 22.33
C PRO A 81 -19.20 -58.95 21.58
N PRO A 82 -19.09 -58.69 20.27
CA PRO A 82 -17.90 -59.01 19.50
C PRO A 82 -16.69 -58.20 20.01
N PRO A 83 -15.45 -58.70 19.79
CA PRO A 83 -14.24 -58.03 20.26
C PRO A 83 -14.11 -56.61 19.68
N TYR A 84 -13.75 -55.66 20.54
CA TYR A 84 -13.65 -54.25 20.21
C TYR A 84 -12.52 -53.99 19.21
N VAL A 85 -12.87 -53.56 18.00
CA VAL A 85 -11.93 -53.03 17.02
C VAL A 85 -11.77 -51.53 17.27
N PRO A 86 -10.55 -51.01 17.53
CA PRO A 86 -10.33 -49.58 17.75
C PRO A 86 -10.82 -48.76 16.56
N LYS A 87 -11.72 -47.82 16.83
CA LYS A 87 -12.24 -46.92 15.80
C LYS A 87 -11.10 -46.00 15.33
N PRO A 88 -10.84 -45.87 14.01
CA PRO A 88 -9.80 -44.98 13.53
C PRO A 88 -10.12 -43.53 13.94
N THR A 89 -9.20 -42.90 14.65
CA THR A 89 -9.28 -41.50 15.04
C THR A 89 -9.10 -40.64 13.80
N TYR A 90 -10.20 -40.11 13.27
CA TYR A 90 -10.15 -39.15 12.18
C TYR A 90 -9.68 -37.80 12.74
N ALA A 91 -8.44 -37.41 12.43
CA ALA A 91 -7.99 -36.05 12.68
C ALA A 91 -8.88 -35.09 11.88
N PRO A 92 -9.38 -33.99 12.47
CA PRO A 92 -10.15 -33.01 11.73
C PRO A 92 -9.29 -32.49 10.57
N PRO A 93 -9.87 -32.29 9.37
CA PRO A 93 -9.13 -31.78 8.23
C PRO A 93 -8.51 -30.44 8.60
N THR A 94 -7.18 -30.36 8.52
CA THR A 94 -6.44 -29.11 8.63
C THR A 94 -7.02 -28.14 7.61
N LYS A 95 -7.50 -26.98 8.07
CA LYS A 95 -7.94 -25.91 7.15
C LYS A 95 -6.82 -25.68 6.13
N PRO A 96 -7.15 -25.60 4.82
CA PRO A 96 -6.14 -25.24 3.82
C PRO A 96 -5.50 -23.92 4.23
N TYR A 97 -4.18 -23.91 4.36
CA TYR A 97 -3.42 -22.68 4.53
C TYR A 97 -3.61 -21.86 3.25
N VAL A 98 -4.47 -20.84 3.32
CA VAL A 98 -4.59 -19.83 2.28
C VAL A 98 -3.47 -18.84 2.55
N PRO A 99 -2.47 -18.70 1.65
CA PRO A 99 -1.43 -17.71 1.82
C PRO A 99 -2.08 -16.34 1.94
N GLU A 100 -1.77 -15.62 3.01
CA GLU A 100 -2.15 -14.23 3.13
C GLU A 100 -1.56 -13.47 1.93
N ILE A 101 -2.41 -12.78 1.17
CA ILE A 101 -1.98 -12.11 -0.07
C ILE A 101 -0.97 -11.03 0.32
N LEU A 102 0.30 -11.27 -0.05
CA LEU A 102 1.38 -10.31 0.17
C LEU A 102 1.14 -9.11 -0.75
N LYS A 103 0.81 -7.97 -0.15
CA LYS A 103 0.77 -6.68 -0.84
C LYS A 103 2.14 -6.04 -0.70
N ALA A 104 2.67 -5.54 -1.80
CA ALA A 104 3.94 -4.84 -1.81
C ALA A 104 3.90 -3.66 -2.78
N VAL A 105 4.81 -2.73 -2.57
CA VAL A 105 5.07 -1.58 -3.45
C VAL A 105 6.54 -1.58 -3.77
N ASP A 106 6.86 -1.54 -5.05
CA ASP A 106 8.22 -1.34 -5.54
C ASP A 106 8.28 -0.20 -6.55
N GLY A 107 9.48 0.21 -6.90
CA GLY A 107 9.69 1.29 -7.85
C GLY A 107 11.12 1.79 -7.86
N ILE A 108 11.37 2.81 -8.69
CA ILE A 108 12.68 3.42 -8.87
C ILE A 108 12.59 4.93 -8.62
N ILE A 109 13.51 5.46 -7.83
CA ILE A 109 13.67 6.91 -7.61
C ILE A 109 14.78 7.43 -8.50
N LEU A 110 14.44 8.43 -9.33
CA LEU A 110 15.37 9.07 -10.25
C LEU A 110 15.56 10.54 -9.86
N CYS A 111 16.80 11.01 -9.99
CA CYS A 111 17.14 12.42 -10.02
C CYS A 111 16.99 12.93 -11.46
N LYS A 112 16.47 14.15 -11.64
CA LYS A 112 16.38 14.81 -12.94
C LYS A 112 17.13 16.12 -12.91
N ILE A 113 18.14 16.27 -13.77
CA ILE A 113 18.90 17.51 -13.94
C ILE A 113 18.78 17.92 -15.41
N GLY A 114 17.99 18.97 -15.67
CA GLY A 114 17.65 19.36 -17.04
C GLY A 114 16.89 18.24 -17.77
N TYR A 115 17.50 17.69 -18.82
CA TYR A 115 16.95 16.57 -19.61
C TYR A 115 17.48 15.20 -19.19
N GLU A 116 18.51 15.15 -18.35
CA GLU A 116 19.10 13.89 -17.91
C GLU A 116 18.41 13.35 -16.67
N THR A 117 18.34 12.02 -16.58
CA THR A 117 17.85 11.31 -15.41
C THR A 117 18.80 10.20 -14.99
N TYR A 118 18.94 10.00 -13.68
CA TYR A 118 19.79 8.93 -13.13
C TYR A 118 19.25 8.41 -11.80
N PRO A 119 19.52 7.15 -11.45
CA PRO A 119 19.04 6.56 -10.21
C PRO A 119 19.69 7.16 -8.96
N ILE A 120 18.91 7.28 -7.88
CA ILE A 120 19.43 7.77 -6.60
C ILE A 120 19.68 6.60 -5.67
N LEU A 121 20.94 6.34 -5.33
CA LEU A 121 21.30 5.45 -4.23
C LEU A 121 20.96 6.11 -2.89
N GLY A 122 20.28 5.40 -1.99
CA GLY A 122 20.02 5.84 -0.63
C GLY A 122 18.84 6.79 -0.42
N ALA A 123 18.05 7.07 -1.47
CA ALA A 123 16.81 7.80 -1.34
C ALA A 123 15.73 6.94 -0.64
N LYS A 124 14.70 7.58 -0.09
CA LYS A 124 13.61 6.90 0.62
C LYS A 124 12.26 7.40 0.13
N ILE A 125 11.26 6.52 0.15
CA ILE A 125 9.86 6.90 0.00
C ILE A 125 9.14 6.86 1.35
N LYS A 126 7.99 7.52 1.39
CA LYS A 126 6.97 7.33 2.41
C LYS A 126 5.64 6.96 1.76
N ILE A 127 4.92 6.05 2.39
CA ILE A 127 3.57 5.65 2.01
C ILE A 127 2.64 6.20 3.08
N GLU A 128 1.70 7.03 2.67
CA GLU A 128 0.68 7.61 3.54
C GLU A 128 -0.66 6.98 3.20
N CYS A 129 -1.24 6.24 4.14
CA CYS A 129 -2.54 5.59 4.03
C CYS A 129 -3.54 6.28 4.95
N THR A 130 -4.64 6.77 4.39
CA THR A 130 -5.71 7.37 5.19
C THR A 130 -6.80 6.33 5.46
N GLU A 131 -6.98 5.94 6.72
CA GLU A 131 -8.08 5.06 7.07
C GLU A 131 -9.41 5.85 7.04
N PRO A 132 -10.49 5.28 6.48
CA PRO A 132 -11.80 5.93 6.52
C PRO A 132 -12.26 6.04 7.97
N ALA A 133 -12.47 7.28 8.44
CA ALA A 133 -13.00 7.53 9.77
C ALA A 133 -14.52 7.44 9.77
N SER A 134 -15.08 6.97 10.89
CA SER A 134 -16.52 7.07 11.15
C SER A 134 -16.94 8.53 11.35
N TYR A 135 -18.23 8.83 11.23
CA TYR A 135 -18.75 10.19 11.42
C TYR A 135 -18.40 10.70 12.83
N GLY A 136 -17.67 11.82 12.91
CA GLY A 136 -17.22 12.43 14.17
C GLY A 136 -15.81 12.02 14.64
N GLU A 137 -15.14 11.10 13.95
CA GLU A 137 -13.77 10.70 14.28
C GLU A 137 -12.72 11.38 13.41
N SER A 138 -11.52 11.58 13.96
CA SER A 138 -10.38 12.10 13.21
C SER A 138 -9.85 11.04 12.25
N LYS A 139 -9.49 11.47 11.03
CA LYS A 139 -8.87 10.59 10.04
C LYS A 139 -7.53 10.08 10.57
N LYS A 140 -7.42 8.77 10.77
CA LYS A 140 -6.15 8.14 11.12
C LYS A 140 -5.29 8.01 9.87
N VAL A 141 -4.09 8.58 9.93
CA VAL A 141 -3.09 8.49 8.87
C VAL A 141 -1.99 7.54 9.32
N VAL A 142 -1.82 6.44 8.59
CA VAL A 142 -0.71 5.50 8.77
C VAL A 142 0.41 5.89 7.81
N VAL A 143 1.62 6.05 8.34
CA VAL A 143 2.80 6.41 7.53
C VAL A 143 3.83 5.28 7.61
N ILE A 144 4.27 4.79 6.46
CA ILE A 144 5.30 3.75 6.33
C ILE A 144 6.48 4.35 5.57
N TYR A 145 7.69 4.13 6.04
CA TYR A 145 8.92 4.55 5.35
C TYR A 145 9.59 3.34 4.71
N SER A 146 10.20 3.55 3.54
CA SER A 146 11.05 2.52 2.94
C SER A 146 12.45 2.50 3.57
N ASP A 147 13.12 1.39 3.36
CA ASP A 147 14.58 1.35 3.40
C ASP A 147 15.20 2.24 2.31
N PRO A 148 16.49 2.62 2.45
CA PRO A 148 17.20 3.33 1.41
C PRO A 148 17.23 2.53 0.10
N THR A 149 17.02 3.20 -1.03
CA THR A 149 17.14 2.60 -2.36
C THR A 149 18.53 2.04 -2.62
N ASN A 150 18.62 1.02 -3.47
CA ASN A 150 19.91 0.49 -3.93
C ASN A 150 20.55 1.36 -5.04
N TYR A 151 21.68 0.91 -5.60
CA TYR A 151 22.42 1.66 -6.64
C TYR A 151 21.64 1.88 -7.94
N LYS A 152 20.60 1.08 -8.20
CA LYS A 152 19.67 1.26 -9.33
C LYS A 152 18.51 2.20 -8.98
N GLY A 153 18.52 2.81 -7.79
CA GLY A 153 17.42 3.63 -7.30
C GLY A 153 16.19 2.83 -6.91
N TYR A 154 16.28 1.50 -6.85
CA TYR A 154 15.15 0.63 -6.61
C TYR A 154 14.82 0.51 -5.11
N PHE A 155 13.53 0.52 -4.78
CA PHE A 155 13.00 0.24 -3.45
C PHE A 155 11.93 -0.86 -3.52
N TYR A 156 11.71 -1.54 -2.39
CA TYR A 156 10.62 -2.49 -2.17
C TYR A 156 10.09 -2.33 -0.75
N VAL A 157 8.78 -2.28 -0.58
CA VAL A 157 8.11 -2.14 0.71
C VAL A 157 6.96 -3.15 0.81
N SER A 158 7.02 -3.99 1.84
CA SER A 158 5.94 -4.93 2.15
C SER A 158 4.83 -4.22 2.95
N LEU A 159 3.57 -4.41 2.55
CA LEU A 159 2.39 -3.80 3.15
C LEU A 159 1.58 -4.80 3.99
N ASN A 160 2.25 -5.64 4.76
CA ASN A 160 1.64 -6.79 5.46
C ASN A 160 0.51 -6.39 6.41
N ASN A 161 0.60 -5.20 7.02
CA ASN A 161 -0.39 -4.72 8.00
C ASN A 161 -1.46 -3.80 7.39
N ILE A 162 -1.50 -3.63 6.06
CA ILE A 162 -2.41 -2.71 5.39
C ILE A 162 -3.55 -3.48 4.71
N LYS A 163 -4.72 -3.43 5.34
CA LYS A 163 -5.93 -4.11 4.86
C LYS A 163 -6.49 -3.51 3.58
N ASP A 164 -6.46 -2.18 3.44
CA ASP A 164 -6.96 -1.48 2.27
C ASP A 164 -5.94 -0.45 1.78
N ILE A 165 -5.65 -0.49 0.48
CA ILE A 165 -4.68 0.41 -0.18
C ILE A 165 -5.37 1.54 -0.98
N ALA A 166 -6.70 1.57 -1.04
CA ALA A 166 -7.47 2.53 -1.84
C ALA A 166 -7.17 3.99 -1.50
N GLN A 167 -6.78 4.26 -0.25
CA GLN A 167 -6.44 5.59 0.25
C GLN A 167 -4.94 5.73 0.59
N CYS A 168 -4.10 4.87 0.02
CA CYS A 168 -2.65 4.92 0.16
C CYS A 168 -2.00 5.68 -1.00
N ARG A 169 -0.99 6.48 -0.67
CA ARG A 169 -0.19 7.23 -1.65
C ARG A 169 1.29 7.10 -1.36
N VAL A 170 2.07 6.88 -2.41
CA VAL A 170 3.54 6.79 -2.33
C VAL A 170 4.13 8.15 -2.70
N LYS A 171 4.94 8.72 -1.81
CA LYS A 171 5.65 9.99 -1.99
C LYS A 171 7.15 9.79 -1.83
N VAL A 172 7.94 10.53 -2.57
CA VAL A 172 9.38 10.64 -2.30
C VAL A 172 9.56 11.37 -0.97
N TYR A 173 10.35 10.80 -0.06
CA TYR A 173 10.56 11.33 1.28
C TYR A 173 11.87 12.07 1.39
N THR A 174 13.00 11.41 1.09
CA THR A 174 14.33 12.00 1.22
C THR A 174 15.25 11.54 0.11
N SER A 175 16.26 12.36 -0.16
CA SER A 175 17.37 12.07 -1.06
C SER A 175 18.68 12.46 -0.37
N PRO A 176 19.74 11.64 -0.47
CA PRO A 176 21.05 11.97 0.07
C PRO A 176 21.87 12.89 -0.85
N LEU A 177 21.39 13.16 -2.08
CA LEU A 177 22.10 14.00 -3.04
C LEU A 177 21.65 15.46 -2.91
N GLU A 178 22.59 16.38 -2.69
CA GLU A 178 22.26 17.80 -2.54
C GLU A 178 21.64 18.39 -3.82
N THR A 179 22.08 17.94 -5.00
CA THR A 179 21.52 18.35 -6.31
C THR A 179 20.09 17.88 -6.54
N CYS A 180 19.65 16.85 -5.81
CA CYS A 180 18.34 16.24 -5.94
C CYS A 180 17.65 16.05 -4.58
N LYS A 181 17.80 17.05 -3.71
CA LYS A 181 17.28 17.06 -2.35
C LYS A 181 15.76 17.20 -2.28
N ASN A 182 15.22 18.00 -3.20
CA ASN A 182 13.81 18.39 -3.18
C ASN A 182 13.00 17.56 -4.19
N PRO A 183 11.98 16.81 -3.75
CA PRO A 183 11.13 16.07 -4.65
C PRO A 183 10.31 17.01 -5.55
N THR A 184 10.20 16.65 -6.82
CA THR A 184 9.32 17.34 -7.77
C THR A 184 8.00 16.58 -7.92
N ASN A 185 7.00 17.21 -8.53
CA ASN A 185 5.74 16.55 -8.80
C ASN A 185 5.70 15.77 -10.13
N VAL A 186 6.86 15.53 -10.75
CA VAL A 186 6.98 14.58 -11.86
C VAL A 186 6.54 13.21 -11.37
N ASN A 187 5.69 12.53 -12.14
CA ASN A 187 5.08 11.25 -11.76
C ASN A 187 4.42 11.27 -10.37
N LYS A 188 3.93 12.43 -9.91
CA LYS A 188 3.33 12.62 -8.58
C LYS A 188 4.29 12.29 -7.42
N GLY A 189 5.60 12.45 -7.60
CA GLY A 189 6.59 12.19 -6.54
C GLY A 189 6.37 13.01 -5.27
N LEU A 190 5.85 14.23 -5.40
CA LEU A 190 5.53 15.12 -4.28
C LEU A 190 4.09 14.93 -3.75
N THR A 191 3.07 14.97 -4.62
CA THR A 191 1.66 14.86 -4.18
C THR A 191 1.23 13.44 -3.86
N GLY A 192 1.95 12.45 -4.38
CA GLY A 192 1.78 11.03 -4.11
C GLY A 192 1.09 10.27 -5.23
N VAL A 193 1.65 9.11 -5.59
CA VAL A 193 1.08 8.14 -6.54
C VAL A 193 0.05 7.27 -5.81
N PRO A 194 -1.22 7.19 -6.29
CA PRO A 194 -2.22 6.30 -5.70
C PRO A 194 -1.87 4.83 -5.97
N LEU A 195 -2.19 3.95 -5.00
CA LEU A 195 -1.94 2.50 -5.09
C LEU A 195 -3.13 1.68 -5.59
N SER A 196 -4.26 2.32 -5.91
CA SER A 196 -5.48 1.71 -6.44
C SER A 196 -5.92 2.34 -7.75
#